data_AF-A0A1A5ZXQ5-F1
#
_entry.id   AF-A0A1A5ZXQ5-F1
#
_cell.length_a   1.000
_cell.length_b   1.000
_cell.length_c   1.000
_cell.angle_alpha   90.00
_cell.angle_beta   90.00
_cell.angle_gamma   90.00
#
_symmetry.space_group_name_H-M   'P 1'
#
loop_
_entity.id
_entity.type
_entity.pdbx_description
1 polymer ?
#
loop_
_entity_poly.entity_id
_entity_poly.type
_entity_poly.pdbx_seq_one_letter_code
_entity_poly.pdbx_strand_id
1 'polypeptide(L)'
;MKPRDSPVADDTFGGIEVFDAAGDSMGYISKNLDEGGYTITTDPTQAVSISFTQDGSNPFSITISSNDRQAGYPYLGATLNTGSDMGVSSAAFANLGGISHIISGPSESDDTGESNTRQLYAGSETAIFLYNADTNAITGQWTNTDNTKVDTIFYFGPKDSYSLGMIAPENYDQFAIDFPEDQQKVTFKYVSIDPTPGV
;
A
#
# COMPACT_ATOMS: atom_id res chain seq x y z
N MET A 1 16.08 16.36 -39.07
CA MET A 1 14.99 15.98 -38.14
C MET A 1 15.63 15.73 -36.79
N LYS A 2 15.26 16.52 -35.76
CA LYS A 2 15.68 16.26 -34.38
C LYS A 2 14.78 15.16 -33.83
N PRO A 3 15.28 14.15 -33.08
CA PRO A 3 14.42 13.19 -32.41
C PRO A 3 13.41 13.93 -31.54
N ARG A 4 12.14 13.50 -31.54
CA ARG A 4 11.17 13.94 -30.55
C ARG A 4 11.61 13.33 -29.23
N ASP A 5 11.97 14.17 -28.27
CA ASP A 5 12.01 13.76 -26.87
C ASP A 5 10.60 13.24 -26.53
N SER A 6 10.51 11.96 -26.18
CA SER A 6 9.29 11.42 -25.59
C SER A 6 9.00 12.24 -24.33
N PRO A 7 7.74 12.61 -24.05
CA PRO A 7 7.41 13.24 -22.78
C PRO A 7 7.86 12.27 -21.68
N VAL A 8 8.81 12.73 -20.86
CA VAL A 8 9.16 12.05 -19.61
C VAL A 8 7.86 12.01 -18.82
N ALA A 9 7.46 10.81 -18.38
CA ALA A 9 6.26 10.69 -17.56
C ALA A 9 6.46 11.53 -16.29
N ASP A 10 5.48 12.38 -15.98
CA ASP A 10 5.59 13.27 -14.83
C ASP A 10 5.53 12.42 -13.55
N ASP A 11 6.64 12.35 -12.82
CA ASP A 11 6.66 11.75 -11.50
C ASP A 11 5.74 12.56 -10.58
N THR A 12 4.73 11.88 -10.05
CA THR A 12 3.73 12.47 -9.16
C THR A 12 4.24 12.36 -7.72
N PHE A 13 4.51 13.49 -7.04
CA PHE A 13 5.06 13.52 -5.66
C PHE A 13 4.04 14.00 -4.63
N GLY A 14 3.78 13.20 -3.60
CA GLY A 14 2.80 13.53 -2.58
C GLY A 14 2.73 12.48 -1.48
N GLY A 15 1.53 12.27 -0.94
CA GLY A 15 1.25 11.24 0.06
C GLY A 15 -0.09 10.57 -0.18
N ILE A 16 -0.46 9.68 0.74
CA ILE A 16 -1.74 8.98 0.74
C ILE A 16 -2.54 9.42 1.95
N GLU A 17 -3.69 10.03 1.72
CA GLU A 17 -4.70 10.33 2.74
C GLU A 17 -5.69 9.16 2.83
N VAL A 18 -6.04 8.81 4.07
CA VAL A 18 -6.89 7.68 4.44
C VAL A 18 -8.24 8.19 4.92
N PHE A 19 -9.31 7.64 4.39
CA PHE A 19 -10.68 8.00 4.75
C PHE A 19 -11.44 6.79 5.27
N ASP A 20 -12.30 7.01 6.26
CA ASP A 20 -13.19 5.98 6.79
C ASP A 20 -14.36 5.67 5.83
N ALA A 21 -15.27 4.79 6.25
CA ALA A 21 -16.46 4.43 5.48
C ALA A 21 -17.49 5.56 5.33
N ALA A 22 -17.48 6.57 6.20
CA ALA A 22 -18.33 7.75 6.10
C ALA A 22 -17.73 8.80 5.14
N GLY A 23 -16.45 8.65 4.77
CA GLY A 23 -15.71 9.58 3.94
C GLY A 23 -15.01 10.68 4.74
N ASP A 24 -14.93 10.54 6.06
CA ASP A 24 -14.19 11.45 6.93
C ASP A 24 -12.69 11.10 6.89
N SER A 25 -11.84 12.14 6.86
CA SER A 25 -10.39 11.95 6.85
C SER A 25 -9.91 11.40 8.19
N MET A 26 -9.13 10.33 8.13
CA MET A 26 -8.46 9.71 9.27
C MET A 26 -7.00 10.19 9.40
N GLY A 27 -6.49 10.94 8.42
CA GLY A 27 -5.11 11.37 8.31
C GLY A 27 -4.38 10.73 7.13
N TYR A 28 -3.06 10.60 7.24
CA TYR A 28 -2.17 10.15 6.17
C TYR A 28 -1.45 8.86 6.56
N ILE A 29 -1.00 8.07 5.58
CA ILE A 29 -0.06 6.98 5.87
C ILE A 29 1.20 7.58 6.50
N SER A 30 1.52 7.13 7.72
CA SER A 30 2.66 7.59 8.52
C SER A 30 3.98 7.10 7.93
N LYS A 31 5.01 7.94 7.92
CA LYS A 31 6.37 7.50 7.61
C LYS A 31 6.99 6.63 8.69
N ASN A 32 6.49 6.69 9.93
CA ASN A 32 6.93 5.85 11.03
C ASN A 32 6.09 4.55 11.06
N LEU A 33 6.78 3.42 11.22
CA LEU A 33 6.13 2.12 11.39
C LEU A 33 5.68 1.91 12.83
N ASP A 34 4.62 1.12 13.01
CA ASP A 34 4.21 0.55 14.29
C ASP A 34 4.27 -0.97 14.19
N GLU A 35 5.04 -1.60 15.08
CA GLU A 35 5.30 -3.05 15.11
C GLU A 35 5.69 -3.71 13.77
N GLY A 36 6.24 -2.95 12.82
CA GLY A 36 6.62 -3.43 11.50
C GLY A 36 5.52 -3.33 10.43
N GLY A 37 4.50 -2.50 10.64
CA GLY A 37 3.48 -2.15 9.63
C GLY A 37 3.29 -0.64 9.50
N TYR A 38 2.77 -0.19 8.35
CA TYR A 38 2.37 1.20 8.17
C TYR A 38 1.11 1.53 8.97
N THR A 39 1.12 2.69 9.64
CA THR A 39 -0.02 3.22 10.41
C THR A 39 -0.48 4.57 9.85
N ILE A 40 -1.41 5.25 10.52
CA ILE A 40 -1.90 6.58 10.15
C ILE A 40 -1.36 7.68 11.08
N THR A 41 -1.21 8.89 10.55
CA THR A 41 -0.86 10.11 11.29
C THR A 41 -1.78 11.25 10.88
N THR A 42 -2.16 12.11 11.82
CA THR A 42 -2.90 13.35 11.51
C THR A 42 -1.98 14.54 11.25
N ASP A 43 -0.67 14.41 11.52
CA ASP A 43 0.33 15.42 11.18
C ASP A 43 0.85 15.18 9.75
N PRO A 44 0.55 16.08 8.78
CA PRO A 44 0.99 15.93 7.40
C PRO A 44 2.51 15.92 7.24
N THR A 45 3.27 16.51 8.17
CA THR A 45 4.74 16.49 8.15
C THR A 45 5.33 15.11 8.51
N GLN A 46 4.51 14.25 9.11
CA GLN A 46 4.84 12.87 9.43
C GLN A 46 4.30 11.87 8.40
N ALA A 47 3.64 12.34 7.34
CA ALA A 47 3.17 11.48 6.26
C ALA A 47 4.36 10.92 5.47
N VAL A 48 4.21 9.70 4.93
CA VAL A 48 5.18 9.12 4.00
C VAL A 48 5.09 9.85 2.66
N SER A 49 6.22 10.37 2.18
CA SER A 49 6.30 10.96 0.86
C SER A 49 6.51 9.86 -0.18
N ILE A 50 5.65 9.83 -1.18
CA ILE A 50 5.66 8.82 -2.23
C ILE A 50 5.76 9.44 -3.62
N SER A 51 6.21 8.61 -4.57
CA SER A 51 6.06 8.88 -5.99
C SER A 51 5.66 7.65 -6.78
N PHE A 52 4.94 7.89 -7.87
CA PHE A 52 4.63 6.86 -8.87
C PHE A 52 4.47 7.52 -10.24
N THR A 53 4.52 6.67 -11.27
CA THR A 53 4.40 7.09 -12.65
C THR A 53 3.10 6.52 -13.23
N GLN A 54 2.27 7.36 -13.85
CA GLN A 54 1.11 6.90 -14.64
C GLN A 54 1.54 6.51 -16.07
N ASP A 55 2.58 5.69 -16.21
CA ASP A 55 3.12 5.29 -17.52
C ASP A 55 2.23 4.28 -18.29
N GLY A 56 1.04 4.00 -17.76
CA GLY A 56 0.10 3.02 -18.30
C GLY A 56 0.32 1.60 -17.76
N SER A 57 1.28 1.37 -16.87
CA SER A 57 1.37 0.14 -16.09
C SER A 57 0.21 0.06 -15.10
N ASN A 58 -0.45 -1.10 -15.07
CA ASN A 58 -1.59 -1.35 -14.18
C ASN A 58 -1.69 -2.85 -13.82
N PRO A 59 -1.53 -3.23 -12.54
CA PRO A 59 -1.19 -2.37 -11.39
C PRO A 59 0.24 -1.80 -11.43
N PHE A 60 0.50 -0.73 -10.68
CA PHE A 60 1.80 -0.04 -10.59
C PHE A 60 2.41 -0.12 -9.19
N SER A 61 3.72 0.16 -9.10
CA SER A 61 4.45 0.25 -7.83
C SER A 61 4.62 1.67 -7.35
N ILE A 62 4.48 1.87 -6.04
CA ILE A 62 4.73 3.16 -5.38
C ILE A 62 6.16 3.18 -4.82
N THR A 63 6.92 4.22 -5.15
CA THR A 63 8.25 4.47 -4.61
C THR A 63 8.14 5.37 -3.38
N ILE A 64 8.84 5.03 -2.31
CA ILE A 64 8.98 5.85 -1.11
C ILE A 64 10.18 6.79 -1.29
N SER A 65 9.98 8.07 -0.99
CA SER A 65 11.03 9.09 -0.97
C SER A 65 12.20 8.64 -0.11
N SER A 66 13.43 8.87 -0.58
CA SER A 66 14.66 8.45 0.11
C SER A 66 14.76 8.88 1.56
N ASN A 67 14.13 10.00 1.94
CA ASN A 67 14.16 10.51 3.31
C ASN A 67 13.20 9.77 4.26
N ASP A 68 12.20 9.08 3.71
CA ASP A 68 11.13 8.43 4.47
C ASP A 68 11.23 6.89 4.41
N ARG A 69 12.26 6.35 3.74
CA ARG A 69 12.49 4.89 3.63
C ARG A 69 12.84 4.30 4.98
N GLN A 70 11.88 3.61 5.58
CA GLN A 70 12.08 2.85 6.80
C GLN A 70 13.07 1.72 6.52
N ALA A 71 14.13 1.60 7.32
CA ALA A 71 15.20 0.60 7.15
C ALA A 71 15.77 0.48 5.72
N GLY A 72 15.65 1.53 4.90
CA GLY A 72 16.14 1.58 3.52
C GLY A 72 15.22 0.99 2.46
N TYR A 73 14.04 0.45 2.81
CA TYR A 73 13.13 -0.17 1.82
C TYR A 73 12.48 0.89 0.93
N PRO A 74 12.71 0.84 -0.39
CA PRO A 74 12.33 1.92 -1.30
C PRO A 74 10.91 1.83 -1.87
N TYR A 75 10.18 0.73 -1.68
CA TYR A 75 8.86 0.54 -2.28
C TYR A 75 7.79 0.33 -1.22
N LEU A 76 6.64 0.95 -1.41
CA LEU A 76 5.42 0.59 -0.68
C LEU A 76 4.82 -0.63 -1.38
N GLY A 77 4.56 -1.69 -0.63
CA GLY A 77 3.94 -2.91 -1.11
C GLY A 77 3.14 -3.58 -0.01
N ALA A 78 2.81 -4.85 -0.22
CA ALA A 78 2.14 -5.64 0.81
C ALA A 78 2.70 -7.06 0.89
N THR A 79 2.60 -7.65 2.07
CA THR A 79 3.05 -9.03 2.34
C THR A 79 1.92 -9.84 2.96
N LEU A 80 1.64 -11.01 2.39
CA LEU A 80 0.63 -11.95 2.84
C LEU A 80 0.95 -12.51 4.22
N ASN A 81 -0.10 -12.64 5.03
CA ASN A 81 -0.02 -13.30 6.33
C ASN A 81 0.21 -14.82 6.23
N THR A 82 -0.32 -15.45 5.19
CA THR A 82 -0.24 -16.89 4.95
C THR A 82 -0.54 -17.22 3.49
N GLY A 83 -0.09 -18.40 3.03
CA GLY A 83 -0.28 -18.86 1.66
C GLY A 83 0.38 -17.94 0.62
N SER A 84 -0.02 -18.05 -0.63
CA SER A 84 0.53 -17.23 -1.73
C SER A 84 -0.55 -16.58 -2.59
N ASP A 85 -1.82 -16.80 -2.23
CA ASP A 85 -2.99 -16.40 -3.02
C ASP A 85 -4.06 -15.75 -2.14
N MET A 86 -4.70 -14.73 -2.69
CA MET A 86 -5.86 -14.03 -2.12
C MET A 86 -7.14 -14.39 -2.92
N GLY A 87 -8.31 -14.23 -2.30
CA GLY A 87 -9.61 -14.44 -2.95
C GLY A 87 -10.46 -15.54 -2.30
N VAL A 88 -11.48 -16.00 -3.03
CA VAL A 88 -12.43 -17.03 -2.57
C VAL A 88 -11.70 -18.25 -2.01
N SER A 89 -12.11 -18.68 -0.80
CA SER A 89 -11.55 -19.83 -0.05
C SER A 89 -10.14 -19.65 0.53
N SER A 90 -9.53 -18.47 0.38
CA SER A 90 -8.30 -18.10 1.08
C SER A 90 -8.63 -17.28 2.34
N ALA A 91 -8.01 -17.61 3.47
CA ALA A 91 -8.02 -16.75 4.66
C ALA A 91 -6.91 -15.67 4.60
N ALA A 92 -6.23 -15.54 3.46
CA ALA A 92 -5.10 -14.65 3.32
C ALA A 92 -5.53 -13.18 3.20
N PHE A 93 -4.76 -12.35 3.88
CA PHE A 93 -4.76 -10.90 3.77
C PHE A 93 -3.30 -10.45 3.73
N ALA A 94 -3.05 -9.25 3.21
CA ALA A 94 -1.71 -8.70 3.15
C ALA A 94 -1.62 -7.42 3.97
N ASN A 95 -0.49 -7.22 4.65
CA ASN A 95 -0.21 -5.99 5.39
C ASN A 95 0.65 -5.07 4.54
N LEU A 96 0.34 -3.77 4.56
CA LEU A 96 1.14 -2.78 3.86
C LEU A 96 2.46 -2.57 4.60
N GLY A 97 3.55 -2.63 3.84
CA GLY A 97 4.92 -2.57 4.35
C GLY A 97 5.91 -2.02 3.34
N GLY A 98 7.14 -1.81 3.80
CA GLY A 98 8.25 -1.43 2.93
C GLY A 98 8.91 -2.67 2.33
N ILE A 99 9.06 -2.70 1.01
CA ILE A 99 9.64 -3.82 0.24
C ILE A 99 10.94 -3.37 -0.43
N SER A 100 11.92 -4.27 -0.50
CA SER A 100 13.32 -3.96 -0.87
C SER A 100 13.55 -3.73 -2.37
N HIS A 101 12.70 -4.33 -3.21
CA HIS A 101 12.76 -4.28 -4.66
C HIS A 101 11.36 -4.31 -5.25
N ILE A 102 11.25 -4.04 -6.55
CA ILE A 102 9.98 -4.14 -7.26
C ILE A 102 9.64 -5.63 -7.43
N ILE A 103 8.44 -5.99 -7.02
CA ILE A 103 7.82 -7.30 -7.26
C ILE A 103 6.54 -7.07 -8.04
N SER A 104 6.46 -7.63 -9.25
CA SER A 104 5.35 -7.43 -10.17
C SER A 104 4.93 -8.74 -10.81
N GLY A 105 3.61 -9.01 -10.79
CA GLY A 105 3.07 -10.31 -11.15
C GLY A 105 2.85 -11.15 -9.90
N PRO A 106 2.82 -12.49 -10.02
CA PRO A 106 2.57 -13.35 -8.88
C PRO A 106 3.45 -13.03 -7.68
N SER A 107 2.85 -13.02 -6.48
CA SER A 107 3.61 -12.74 -5.27
C SER A 107 4.79 -13.69 -5.08
N GLU A 108 5.91 -13.14 -4.61
CA GLU A 108 7.13 -13.90 -4.31
C GLU A 108 7.65 -13.54 -2.91
N SER A 109 8.46 -14.41 -2.30
CA SER A 109 9.00 -14.11 -0.98
C SER A 109 10.05 -12.99 -1.05
N ASP A 110 9.98 -12.01 -0.15
CA ASP A 110 11.05 -11.03 0.08
C ASP A 110 11.78 -11.36 1.38
N ASP A 111 12.76 -12.26 1.29
CA ASP A 111 13.62 -12.67 2.42
C ASP A 111 14.38 -11.48 3.06
N THR A 112 14.47 -10.33 2.36
CA THR A 112 15.17 -9.16 2.87
C THR A 112 14.25 -8.16 3.58
N GLY A 113 12.93 -8.26 3.44
CA GLY A 113 11.92 -7.33 3.97
C GLY A 113 11.41 -7.63 5.39
N GLU A 114 11.88 -8.71 6.02
CA GLU A 114 11.28 -9.32 7.23
C GLU A 114 11.01 -8.36 8.41
N SER A 115 11.89 -7.39 8.66
CA SER A 115 11.74 -6.47 9.79
C SER A 115 10.59 -5.46 9.63
N ASN A 116 10.14 -5.25 8.39
CA ASN A 116 9.25 -4.16 8.01
C ASN A 116 7.87 -4.61 7.54
N THR A 117 7.59 -5.91 7.72
CA THR A 117 6.33 -6.56 7.35
C THR A 117 5.76 -7.37 8.52
N ARG A 118 6.10 -7.01 9.77
CA ARG A 118 5.77 -7.76 11.01
C ARG A 118 6.20 -9.25 10.94
N GLN A 119 7.31 -9.55 10.28
CA GLN A 119 7.79 -10.93 10.04
C GLN A 119 6.80 -11.81 9.26
N LEU A 120 5.99 -11.22 8.38
CA LEU A 120 5.20 -11.97 7.42
C LEU A 120 6.08 -12.46 6.24
N TYR A 121 5.81 -13.67 5.74
CA TYR A 121 6.73 -14.42 4.87
C TYR A 121 6.07 -15.10 3.66
N ALA A 122 4.75 -15.02 3.52
CA ALA A 122 4.02 -15.95 2.66
C ALA A 122 4.02 -15.53 1.17
N GLY A 123 4.17 -14.23 0.91
CA GLY A 123 4.39 -13.65 -0.42
C GLY A 123 4.28 -12.12 -0.36
N SER A 124 5.10 -11.41 -1.12
CA SER A 124 5.13 -9.95 -1.22
C SER A 124 4.82 -9.51 -2.66
N GLU A 125 4.20 -8.34 -2.84
CA GLU A 125 3.98 -7.71 -4.14
C GLU A 125 4.04 -6.18 -3.98
N THR A 126 4.65 -5.48 -4.94
CA THR A 126 4.70 -4.00 -4.94
C THR A 126 3.84 -3.39 -6.04
N ALA A 127 3.66 -4.11 -7.16
CA ALA A 127 2.76 -3.72 -8.22
C ALA A 127 1.32 -4.08 -7.87
N ILE A 128 0.78 -3.44 -6.82
CA ILE A 128 -0.57 -3.75 -6.28
C ILE A 128 -1.53 -2.57 -6.37
N PHE A 129 -1.06 -1.38 -6.75
CA PHE A 129 -1.86 -0.17 -6.72
C PHE A 129 -2.48 0.14 -8.08
N LEU A 130 -3.71 0.64 -8.07
CA LEU A 130 -4.37 1.30 -9.20
C LEU A 130 -4.72 2.72 -8.81
N TYR A 131 -4.75 3.64 -9.78
CA TYR A 131 -4.96 5.05 -9.54
C TYR A 131 -5.96 5.64 -10.54
N ASN A 132 -6.98 6.30 -10.02
CA ASN A 132 -7.97 7.02 -10.80
C ASN A 132 -7.66 8.53 -10.75
N ALA A 133 -7.21 9.10 -11.86
CA ALA A 133 -6.83 10.51 -11.96
C ALA A 133 -8.01 11.49 -11.85
N ASP A 134 -9.25 11.05 -12.11
CA ASP A 134 -10.43 11.93 -12.01
C ASP A 134 -10.85 12.14 -10.55
N THR A 135 -10.58 11.17 -9.67
CA THR A 135 -11.01 11.17 -8.26
C THR A 135 -9.85 11.17 -7.27
N ASN A 136 -8.63 11.07 -7.77
CA ASN A 136 -7.40 10.78 -7.04
C ASN A 136 -7.45 9.49 -6.19
N ALA A 137 -8.40 8.59 -6.44
CA ALA A 137 -8.55 7.37 -5.65
C ALA A 137 -7.43 6.38 -5.94
N ILE A 138 -6.89 5.77 -4.88
CA ILE A 138 -6.00 4.62 -4.96
C ILE A 138 -6.78 3.38 -4.53
N THR A 139 -6.76 2.34 -5.35
CA THR A 139 -7.33 1.02 -5.04
C THR A 139 -6.26 -0.06 -5.15
N GLY A 140 -6.55 -1.28 -4.67
CA GLY A 140 -5.60 -2.39 -4.69
C GLY A 140 -6.04 -3.55 -5.58
N GLN A 141 -5.10 -4.24 -6.20
CA GLN A 141 -5.28 -5.54 -6.86
C GLN A 141 -4.09 -6.43 -6.53
N TRP A 142 -4.37 -7.70 -6.25
CA TRP A 142 -3.36 -8.72 -5.95
C TRP A 142 -3.24 -9.71 -7.11
N THR A 143 -2.01 -10.14 -7.41
CA THR A 143 -1.76 -11.18 -8.41
C THR A 143 -1.42 -12.51 -7.74
N ASN A 144 -2.28 -13.51 -7.91
CA ASN A 144 -2.09 -14.86 -7.39
C ASN A 144 -1.01 -15.64 -8.16
N THR A 145 -0.54 -16.74 -7.59
CA THR A 145 0.45 -17.67 -8.17
C THR A 145 0.04 -18.26 -9.52
N ASP A 146 -1.26 -18.40 -9.76
CA ASP A 146 -1.82 -18.85 -11.04
C ASP A 146 -2.08 -17.71 -12.04
N ASN A 147 -1.60 -16.49 -11.75
CA ASN A 147 -1.82 -15.24 -12.48
C ASN A 147 -3.27 -14.74 -12.49
N THR A 148 -4.17 -15.33 -11.70
CA THR A 148 -5.48 -14.70 -11.46
C THR A 148 -5.28 -13.41 -10.66
N LYS A 149 -6.14 -12.44 -10.95
CA LYS A 149 -6.10 -11.10 -10.35
C LYS A 149 -7.32 -10.92 -9.46
N VAL A 150 -7.09 -10.45 -8.25
CA VAL A 150 -8.14 -10.24 -7.26
C VAL A 150 -8.16 -8.77 -6.88
N ASP A 151 -9.28 -8.11 -7.13
CA ASP A 151 -9.49 -6.75 -6.63
C ASP A 151 -9.59 -6.81 -5.10
N THR A 152 -9.00 -5.83 -4.44
CA THR A 152 -8.89 -5.79 -2.98
C THR A 152 -9.47 -4.51 -2.41
N ILE A 153 -9.85 -4.56 -1.14
CA ILE A 153 -10.16 -3.38 -0.34
C ILE A 153 -9.06 -3.18 0.69
N PHE A 154 -8.88 -1.93 1.10
CA PHE A 154 -8.00 -1.58 2.21
C PHE A 154 -8.77 -1.59 3.53
N TYR A 155 -8.05 -1.92 4.58
CA TYR A 155 -8.54 -1.85 5.95
C TYR A 155 -7.51 -1.20 6.86
N PHE A 156 -7.99 -0.72 8.00
CA PHE A 156 -7.17 -0.21 9.08
C PHE A 156 -7.65 -0.79 10.41
N GLY A 157 -6.73 -1.39 11.17
CA GLY A 157 -6.94 -1.82 12.55
C GLY A 157 -6.04 -1.03 13.49
N PRO A 158 -6.57 -0.21 14.42
CA PRO A 158 -5.75 0.59 15.33
C PRO A 158 -5.16 -0.27 16.46
N LYS A 159 -3.82 -0.28 16.56
CA LYS A 159 -2.97 -0.82 17.65
C LYS A 159 -3.15 -2.32 17.95
N ASP A 160 -2.04 -3.05 18.11
CA ASP A 160 -1.94 -4.52 18.33
C ASP A 160 -2.48 -5.39 17.16
N SER A 161 -3.47 -4.89 16.43
CA SER A 161 -3.99 -5.37 15.15
C SER A 161 -3.11 -4.99 13.95
N TYR A 162 -3.26 -5.71 12.82
CA TYR A 162 -2.44 -5.70 11.60
C TYR A 162 -2.21 -4.35 10.86
N SER A 163 -2.52 -3.21 11.49
CA SER A 163 -2.33 -1.85 10.99
C SER A 163 -3.03 -1.64 9.64
N LEU A 164 -2.40 -0.98 8.67
CA LEU A 164 -2.94 -0.87 7.31
C LEU A 164 -2.69 -2.17 6.53
N GLY A 165 -3.72 -2.68 5.88
CA GLY A 165 -3.62 -3.87 5.04
C GLY A 165 -4.65 -3.88 3.90
N MET A 166 -4.62 -4.98 3.15
CA MET A 166 -5.52 -5.25 2.04
C MET A 166 -6.03 -6.69 2.08
N ILE A 167 -7.26 -6.89 1.60
CA ILE A 167 -7.93 -8.18 1.59
C ILE A 167 -8.94 -8.26 0.44
N ALA A 168 -9.23 -9.47 -0.03
CA ALA A 168 -10.34 -9.72 -0.94
C ALA A 168 -11.69 -9.30 -0.29
N PRO A 169 -12.55 -8.53 -0.98
CA PRO A 169 -13.79 -8.01 -0.40
C PRO A 169 -14.69 -9.09 0.21
N GLU A 170 -14.77 -10.26 -0.44
CA GLU A 170 -15.60 -11.38 0.00
C GLU A 170 -15.14 -12.02 1.33
N ASN A 171 -13.88 -11.82 1.71
CA ASN A 171 -13.30 -12.40 2.92
C ASN A 171 -13.31 -11.44 4.12
N TYR A 172 -13.60 -10.14 3.88
CA TYR A 172 -13.51 -9.11 4.93
C TYR A 172 -14.42 -9.38 6.11
N ASP A 173 -15.66 -9.81 5.88
CA ASP A 173 -16.62 -9.98 6.96
C ASP A 173 -16.18 -11.08 7.94
N GLN A 174 -15.59 -12.17 7.43
CA GLN A 174 -14.99 -13.21 8.26
C GLN A 174 -13.72 -12.71 8.96
N PHE A 175 -12.86 -11.99 8.24
CA PHE A 175 -11.66 -11.37 8.81
C PHE A 175 -12.01 -10.44 10.00
N ALA A 176 -13.03 -9.59 9.87
CA ALA A 176 -13.47 -8.69 10.93
C ALA A 176 -14.07 -9.42 12.14
N ILE A 177 -14.60 -10.64 11.96
CA ILE A 177 -15.04 -11.51 13.07
C ILE A 177 -13.83 -12.11 13.80
N ASP A 178 -12.83 -12.58 13.04
CA ASP A 178 -11.64 -13.24 13.59
C ASP A 178 -10.68 -12.25 14.26
N PHE A 179 -10.68 -10.98 13.81
CA PHE A 179 -9.88 -9.88 14.35
C PHE A 179 -10.79 -8.72 14.76
N PRO A 180 -11.51 -8.83 15.89
CA PRO A 180 -12.57 -7.89 16.27
C PRO A 180 -12.08 -6.52 16.77
N GLU A 181 -10.77 -6.29 16.81
CA GLU A 181 -10.15 -5.04 17.26
C GLU A 181 -10.32 -3.93 16.21
N ASP A 182 -11.47 -3.25 16.27
CA ASP A 182 -11.78 -1.99 15.56
C ASP A 182 -11.36 -1.93 14.08
N GLN A 183 -11.34 -3.09 13.41
CA GLN A 183 -11.01 -3.21 12.00
C GLN A 183 -12.09 -2.50 11.18
N GLN A 184 -11.67 -1.51 10.40
CA GLN A 184 -12.56 -0.78 9.52
C GLN A 184 -12.04 -0.76 8.09
N LYS A 185 -12.98 -0.84 7.13
CA LYS A 185 -12.70 -0.58 5.73
C LYS A 185 -12.31 0.89 5.58
N VAL A 186 -11.25 1.13 4.82
CA VAL A 186 -10.78 2.49 4.52
C VAL A 186 -10.62 2.66 3.01
N THR A 187 -10.60 3.92 2.58
CA THR A 187 -10.28 4.28 1.20
C THR A 187 -9.08 5.21 1.16
N PHE A 188 -8.31 5.12 0.09
CA PHE A 188 -7.10 5.91 -0.10
C PHE A 188 -7.29 6.93 -1.21
N LYS A 189 -6.78 8.14 -0.98
CA LYS A 189 -6.60 9.13 -2.05
C LYS A 189 -5.17 9.63 -2.06
N TYR A 190 -4.65 9.78 -3.27
CA TYR A 190 -3.44 10.53 -3.48
C TYR A 190 -3.69 12.01 -3.20
N VAL A 191 -2.76 12.64 -2.50
CA VAL A 191 -2.79 14.08 -2.20
C VAL A 191 -1.42 14.70 -2.38
N SER A 192 -1.38 15.93 -2.89
CA SER A 192 -0.18 16.75 -2.80
C SER A 192 0.01 17.17 -1.36
N ILE A 193 1.10 16.72 -0.73
CA ILE A 193 1.49 17.19 0.58
C ILE A 193 2.50 18.30 0.35
N ASP A 194 2.12 19.55 0.64
CA ASP A 194 3.06 20.66 0.59
C ASP A 194 4.19 20.35 1.58
N PRO A 195 5.45 20.23 1.14
CA PRO A 195 6.57 20.21 2.06
C PRO A 195 6.57 21.59 2.72
N THR A 196 6.07 21.68 3.95
CA THR A 196 6.01 22.98 4.65
C THR A 196 7.43 23.57 4.68
N PRO A 197 7.61 24.87 4.40
CA PRO A 197 8.93 25.48 4.31
C PRO A 197 9.67 25.27 5.64
N GLY A 198 10.79 24.54 5.59
CA GLY A 198 11.71 24.51 6.71
C GLY A 198 12.19 25.93 7.00
N VAL A 199 11.95 26.37 8.23
CA VAL A 199 12.50 27.59 8.83
C VAL A 199 14.02 27.51 8.88
#